data_AF-A0A2V8WK40-F1
#
_entry.id   AF-A0A2V8WK40-F1
#
_cell.length_a   1.000
_cell.length_b   1.000
_cell.length_c   1.000
_cell.angle_alpha   90.00
_cell.angle_beta   90.00
_cell.angle_gamma   90.00
#
_symmetry.space_group_name_H-M   'P 1'
#
loop_
_entity.id
_entity.type
_entity.pdbx_description
1 polymer ?
#
loop_
_entity_poly.entity_id
_entity_poly.type
_entity_poly.pdbx_seq_one_letter_code
_entity_poly.pdbx_strand_id
1 'polypeptide(L)'
;MFYERLHVTFVGVLATLVDSVVVAEFAGYWLHRLLHSDKIPALSRGHLIHHFLVYGPRQPMRAHEYRDATDHRFSVGNVGLEWLVPSGVILLFCWGVMALLHVPHAYEVLALCTLLGWPILMFSYLHDRMHVENFWMAKVPGLRTWFLKARRLHDIHHKSLDSDGFMDANFGIGFYFFDRFFGTMAKRHRRFNWCGYKAAIERYGLDEAELLSLQSCSKSLFQKTDRP
;
A
#
# COMPACT_ATOMS: atom_id res chain seq x y z
N MET A 1 45.38 4.86 -7.82
CA MET A 1 44.76 5.40 -6.59
C MET A 1 43.22 5.49 -6.69
N PHE A 2 42.53 4.44 -7.17
CA PHE A 2 41.05 4.42 -7.20
C PHE A 2 40.44 3.19 -6.49
N TYR A 3 41.28 2.24 -6.07
CA TYR A 3 40.86 0.95 -5.51
C TYR A 3 40.90 0.88 -3.98
N GLU A 4 41.41 1.90 -3.28
CA GLU A 4 41.50 1.90 -1.80
C GLU A 4 40.32 2.59 -1.07
N ARG A 5 39.25 3.04 -1.76
CA ARG A 5 38.23 3.92 -1.15
C ARG A 5 36.80 3.38 -1.13
N LEU A 6 36.60 2.09 -1.32
CA LEU A 6 35.30 1.46 -1.10
C LEU A 6 35.49 0.42 0.01
N HIS A 7 35.53 0.87 1.26
CA HIS A 7 35.44 0.00 2.46
C HIS A 7 34.02 -0.62 2.56
N VAL A 8 33.63 -1.34 1.51
CA VAL A 8 32.38 -2.10 1.44
C VAL A 8 32.68 -3.47 2.01
N THR A 9 32.09 -3.76 3.16
CA THR A 9 32.19 -5.05 3.81
C THR A 9 30.91 -5.84 3.57
N PHE A 10 31.00 -7.16 3.53
CA PHE A 10 29.82 -8.02 3.41
C PHE A 10 28.80 -7.75 4.53
N VAL A 11 29.27 -7.58 5.77
CA VAL A 11 28.43 -7.26 6.93
C VAL A 11 27.75 -5.90 6.76
N GLY A 12 28.49 -4.89 6.30
CA GLY A 12 27.93 -3.57 6.02
C GLY A 12 26.84 -3.61 4.96
N VAL A 13 27.07 -4.34 3.86
CA VAL A 13 26.07 -4.52 2.79
C VAL A 13 24.79 -5.17 3.34
N LEU A 14 24.94 -6.26 4.10
CA LEU A 14 23.80 -6.97 4.67
C LEU A 14 23.03 -6.09 5.67
N ALA A 15 23.73 -5.38 6.55
CA ALA A 15 23.13 -4.45 7.49
C ALA A 15 22.36 -3.34 6.76
N THR A 16 22.98 -2.70 5.77
CA THR A 16 22.33 -1.66 4.96
C THR A 16 21.06 -2.16 4.29
N LEU A 17 21.07 -3.36 3.70
CA LEU A 17 19.88 -3.95 3.08
C LEU A 17 18.76 -4.20 4.09
N VAL A 18 19.07 -4.86 5.20
CA VAL A 18 18.08 -5.22 6.23
C VAL A 18 17.50 -3.96 6.87
N ASP A 19 18.35 -3.01 7.28
CA ASP A 19 17.92 -1.77 7.91
C ASP A 19 17.06 -0.94 6.94
N SER A 20 17.44 -0.87 5.66
CA SER A 20 16.64 -0.15 4.65
C SER A 20 15.27 -0.78 4.43
N VAL A 21 15.17 -2.11 4.43
CA VAL A 21 13.87 -2.82 4.37
C VAL A 21 13.02 -2.50 5.61
N VAL A 22 13.62 -2.55 6.80
CA VAL A 22 12.91 -2.24 8.06
C VAL A 22 12.42 -0.79 8.06
N VAL A 23 13.26 0.16 7.64
CA VAL A 23 12.89 1.58 7.51
C VAL A 23 11.79 1.76 6.48
N ALA A 24 11.86 1.09 5.32
CA ALA A 24 10.83 1.17 4.29
C ALA A 24 9.48 0.62 4.78
N GLU A 25 9.45 -0.53 5.45
CA GLU A 25 8.24 -1.10 6.05
C GLU A 25 7.68 -0.19 7.14
N PHE A 26 8.53 0.39 7.99
CA PHE A 26 8.12 1.30 9.06
C PHE A 26 7.50 2.58 8.50
N ALA A 27 8.21 3.25 7.58
CA ALA A 27 7.75 4.47 6.96
C ALA A 27 6.49 4.24 6.12
N GLY A 28 6.44 3.16 5.35
CA GLY A 28 5.27 2.76 4.57
C GLY A 28 4.06 2.46 5.44
N TYR A 29 4.23 1.79 6.58
CA TYR A 29 3.16 1.57 7.56
C TYR A 29 2.56 2.89 8.07
N TRP A 30 3.40 3.85 8.47
CA TRP A 30 2.92 5.14 8.97
C TRP A 30 2.32 6.02 7.87
N LEU A 31 2.89 5.99 6.67
CA LEU A 31 2.31 6.67 5.52
C LEU A 31 0.94 6.09 5.20
N HIS A 32 0.80 4.78 5.13
CA HIS A 32 -0.49 4.13 4.91
C HIS A 32 -1.52 4.55 5.97
N ARG A 33 -1.12 4.55 7.25
CA ARG A 33 -1.98 5.03 8.34
C ARG A 33 -2.33 6.52 8.22
N LEU A 34 -1.40 7.36 7.76
CA LEU A 34 -1.66 8.78 7.49
C LEU A 34 -2.76 8.94 6.43
N LEU A 35 -2.70 8.15 5.36
CA LEU A 35 -3.68 8.15 4.28
C LEU A 35 -5.06 7.65 4.70
N HIS A 36 -5.16 6.93 5.82
CA HIS A 36 -6.44 6.55 6.43
C HIS A 36 -6.92 7.50 7.54
N SER A 37 -6.11 8.48 7.93
CA SER A 37 -6.37 9.28 9.14
C SER A 37 -7.19 10.55 8.92
N ASP A 38 -7.42 10.94 7.67
CA ASP A 38 -8.05 12.22 7.28
C ASP A 38 -7.34 13.48 7.80
N LYS A 39 -6.15 13.36 8.40
CA LYS A 39 -5.37 14.52 8.88
C LYS A 39 -4.98 15.46 7.75
N ILE A 40 -4.78 14.91 6.56
CA ILE A 40 -4.59 15.67 5.32
C ILE A 40 -5.61 15.12 4.32
N PRO A 41 -6.79 15.75 4.18
CA PRO A 41 -7.91 15.21 3.39
C PRO A 41 -7.54 14.91 1.93
N ALA A 42 -6.74 15.78 1.31
CA ALA A 42 -6.29 15.61 -0.08
C ALA A 42 -5.47 14.31 -0.29
N LEU A 43 -4.61 13.95 0.67
CA LEU A 43 -3.85 12.70 0.60
C LEU A 43 -4.77 11.50 0.85
N SER A 44 -5.67 11.62 1.83
CA SER A 44 -6.55 10.52 2.23
C SER A 44 -7.53 10.15 1.11
N ARG A 45 -8.18 11.14 0.49
CA ARG A 45 -9.20 10.93 -0.54
C ARG A 45 -8.72 10.02 -1.66
N GLY A 46 -7.53 10.29 -2.20
CA GLY A 46 -7.00 9.55 -3.35
C GLY A 46 -6.80 8.06 -3.05
N HIS A 47 -6.28 7.77 -1.86
CA HIS A 47 -6.14 6.40 -1.38
C HIS A 47 -7.51 5.77 -1.04
N LEU A 48 -8.47 6.55 -0.56
CA LEU A 48 -9.78 6.03 -0.17
C LEU A 48 -10.72 5.73 -1.33
N ILE A 49 -10.46 6.27 -2.53
CA ILE A 49 -11.10 5.78 -3.77
C ILE A 49 -10.81 4.28 -3.95
N HIS A 50 -9.56 3.85 -3.73
CA HIS A 50 -9.18 2.43 -3.77
C HIS A 50 -9.97 1.62 -2.74
N HIS A 51 -10.12 2.14 -1.52
CA HIS A 51 -10.76 1.45 -0.39
C HIS A 51 -12.28 1.46 -0.36
N PHE A 52 -12.96 2.40 -1.02
CA PHE A 52 -14.43 2.49 -0.97
C PHE A 52 -15.08 2.30 -2.32
N LEU A 53 -14.45 2.79 -3.39
CA LEU A 53 -15.02 2.70 -4.73
C LEU A 53 -14.51 1.47 -5.47
N VAL A 54 -13.18 1.25 -5.55
CA VAL A 54 -12.63 0.19 -6.41
C VAL A 54 -12.69 -1.19 -5.75
N TYR A 55 -12.12 -1.32 -4.55
CA TYR A 55 -12.09 -2.55 -3.76
C TYR A 55 -12.75 -2.33 -2.40
N GLY A 56 -13.90 -1.65 -2.42
CA GLY A 56 -14.62 -1.33 -1.20
C GLY A 56 -15.46 -2.46 -0.63
N PRO A 57 -16.04 -2.25 0.57
CA PRO A 57 -16.84 -3.25 1.28
C PRO A 57 -17.98 -3.87 0.46
N ARG A 58 -18.50 -3.12 -0.53
CA ARG A 58 -19.60 -3.53 -1.41
C ARG A 58 -19.13 -4.11 -2.75
N GLN A 59 -17.81 -4.14 -2.99
CA GLN A 59 -17.22 -4.59 -4.25
C GLN A 59 -16.55 -5.97 -4.12
N PRO A 60 -16.38 -6.70 -5.23
CA PRO A 60 -15.46 -7.81 -5.27
C PRO A 60 -14.04 -7.35 -4.92
N MET A 61 -13.36 -8.07 -4.02
CA MET A 61 -11.95 -7.78 -3.69
C MET A 61 -10.97 -8.20 -4.79
N ARG A 62 -11.47 -8.88 -5.84
CA ARG A 62 -10.67 -9.44 -6.91
C ARG A 62 -11.32 -9.26 -8.26
N ALA A 63 -10.47 -9.10 -9.26
CA ALA A 63 -10.82 -9.12 -10.67
C ALA A 63 -9.74 -9.87 -11.48
N HIS A 64 -10.05 -10.18 -12.73
CA HIS A 64 -9.10 -10.80 -13.66
C HIS A 64 -7.87 -9.90 -13.89
N GLU A 65 -8.08 -8.59 -13.94
CA GLU A 65 -7.05 -7.57 -14.07
C GLU A 65 -7.14 -6.58 -12.91
N TYR A 66 -6.01 -5.95 -12.59
CA TYR A 66 -5.98 -4.91 -11.56
C TYR A 66 -6.74 -3.68 -12.05
N ARG A 67 -7.67 -3.22 -11.23
CA ARG A 67 -8.40 -1.95 -11.41
C ARG A 67 -7.63 -0.83 -10.74
N ASP A 68 -7.26 0.16 -11.54
CA ASP A 68 -6.47 1.31 -11.09
C ASP A 68 -7.37 2.40 -10.50
N ALA A 69 -7.09 2.79 -9.26
CA ALA A 69 -7.79 3.89 -8.59
C ALA A 69 -7.28 5.27 -9.04
N THR A 70 -6.20 5.34 -9.81
CA THR A 70 -5.57 6.57 -10.27
C THR A 70 -5.97 6.99 -11.67
N ASP A 71 -6.87 6.24 -12.33
CA ASP A 71 -7.42 6.61 -13.64
C ASP A 71 -7.90 8.07 -13.65
N HIS A 72 -7.50 8.80 -14.69
CA HIS A 72 -7.77 10.24 -14.88
C HIS A 72 -7.20 11.18 -13.81
N ARG A 73 -6.30 10.70 -12.94
CA ARG A 73 -5.54 11.52 -11.98
C ARG A 73 -4.04 11.51 -12.33
N PHE A 74 -3.29 12.46 -11.79
CA PHE A 74 -1.84 12.45 -11.97
C PHE A 74 -1.21 11.33 -11.13
N SER A 75 -0.52 10.40 -11.78
CA SER A 75 0.13 9.25 -11.18
C SER A 75 1.41 8.85 -11.93
N VAL A 76 2.25 8.03 -11.29
CA VAL A 76 3.34 7.32 -11.95
C VAL A 76 3.00 5.84 -11.92
N GLY A 77 2.65 5.26 -13.08
CA GLY A 77 1.99 3.96 -13.12
C GLY A 77 0.63 4.05 -12.42
N ASN A 78 0.42 3.21 -11.42
CA ASN A 78 -0.79 3.18 -10.60
C ASN A 78 -0.62 3.82 -9.21
N VAL A 79 0.43 4.62 -9.03
CA VAL A 79 0.75 5.27 -7.75
C VAL A 79 0.42 6.75 -7.85
N GLY A 80 -0.60 7.19 -7.13
CA GLY A 80 -1.04 8.59 -7.09
C GLY A 80 -0.12 9.51 -6.30
N LEU A 81 -0.29 10.83 -6.51
CA LEU A 81 0.48 11.87 -5.81
C LEU A 81 0.40 11.77 -4.28
N GLU A 82 -0.72 11.27 -3.75
CA GLU A 82 -0.93 11.03 -2.34
C GLU A 82 0.12 10.12 -1.71
N TRP A 83 0.70 9.21 -2.50
CA TRP A 83 1.81 8.35 -2.10
C TRP A 83 3.16 8.93 -2.52
N LEU A 84 3.27 9.45 -3.75
CA LEU A 84 4.54 9.92 -4.31
C LEU A 84 5.13 11.10 -3.54
N VAL A 85 4.31 12.11 -3.21
CA VAL A 85 4.80 13.33 -2.56
C VAL A 85 5.32 13.03 -1.15
N PRO A 86 4.56 12.37 -0.25
CA PRO A 86 5.08 12.01 1.07
C PRO A 86 6.28 11.06 0.99
N SER A 87 6.28 10.11 0.06
CA SER A 87 7.43 9.19 -0.12
C SER A 87 8.68 9.94 -0.55
N GLY A 88 8.57 10.94 -1.44
CA GLY A 88 9.68 11.80 -1.81
C GLY A 88 10.25 12.57 -0.63
N VAL A 89 9.38 13.12 0.22
CA VAL A 89 9.81 13.82 1.46
C VAL A 89 10.53 12.86 2.41
N ILE A 90 9.99 11.65 2.62
CA ILE A 90 10.63 10.62 3.46
C ILE A 90 12.00 10.24 2.89
N LEU A 91 12.12 10.02 1.57
CA LEU A 91 13.37 9.65 0.94
C LEU A 91 14.43 10.76 1.06
N LEU A 92 14.04 12.01 0.84
CA LEU A 92 14.91 13.17 1.03
C LEU A 92 15.37 13.30 2.49
N PHE A 93 14.48 13.03 3.45
CA PHE A 93 14.84 13.01 4.86
C PHE A 93 15.86 11.90 5.17
N CYS A 94 15.61 10.66 4.73
CA CYS A 94 16.54 9.55 4.90
C CYS A 94 17.91 9.85 4.27
N TRP A 95 17.91 10.43 3.06
CA TRP A 95 19.13 10.87 2.40
C TRP A 95 19.88 11.92 3.22
N GLY A 96 19.19 12.96 3.71
CA GLY A 96 19.77 13.99 4.56
C GLY A 96 20.35 13.46 5.87
N VAL A 97 19.69 12.49 6.51
CA VAL A 97 20.20 11.81 7.72
C VAL A 97 21.47 11.02 7.40
N MET A 98 21.52 10.27 6.31
CA MET A 98 22.72 9.54 5.90
C MET A 98 23.89 10.48 5.59
N ALA A 99 23.61 11.60 4.90
CA ALA A 99 24.60 12.63 4.63
C ALA A 99 25.15 13.26 5.92
N LEU A 100 24.27 13.60 6.87
CA LEU A 100 24.65 14.15 8.19
C LEU A 100 25.51 13.16 8.99
N LEU A 101 25.20 11.87 8.94
CA LEU A 101 25.96 10.81 9.60
C LEU A 101 27.22 10.39 8.83
N HIS A 102 27.52 11.05 7.71
CA HIS A 102 28.67 10.75 6.85
C HIS A 102 28.72 9.27 6.42
N VAL A 103 27.56 8.69 6.13
CA VAL A 103 27.46 7.31 5.64
C VAL A 103 28.25 7.19 4.33
N PRO A 104 29.14 6.19 4.17
CA PRO A 104 29.88 6.02 2.94
C PRO A 104 28.97 5.88 1.71
N HIS A 105 29.30 6.57 0.62
CA HIS A 105 28.45 6.67 -0.58
C HIS A 105 27.97 5.33 -1.14
N ALA A 106 28.77 4.27 -1.04
CA ALA A 106 28.37 2.94 -1.50
C ALA A 106 27.16 2.40 -0.73
N TYR A 107 27.13 2.57 0.60
CA TYR A 107 26.00 2.18 1.43
C TYR A 107 24.83 3.13 1.28
N GLU A 108 25.09 4.42 1.09
CA GLU A 108 24.06 5.43 0.81
C GLU A 108 23.28 5.11 -0.48
N VAL A 109 23.99 4.84 -1.58
CA VAL A 109 23.38 4.42 -2.85
C VAL A 109 22.60 3.12 -2.69
N LEU A 110 23.19 2.12 -2.02
CA LEU A 110 22.53 0.84 -1.76
C LEU A 110 21.24 1.03 -0.93
N ALA A 111 21.29 1.87 0.09
CA ALA A 111 20.14 2.20 0.93
C ALA A 111 19.06 2.90 0.11
N LEU A 112 19.40 3.92 -0.68
CA LEU A 112 18.43 4.63 -1.54
C LEU A 112 17.79 3.71 -2.58
N CYS A 113 18.58 2.84 -3.23
CA CYS A 113 18.05 1.83 -4.14
C CYS A 113 17.07 0.89 -3.43
N THR A 114 17.37 0.51 -2.19
CA THR A 114 16.49 -0.37 -1.39
C THR A 114 15.23 0.36 -0.92
N LEU A 115 15.36 1.60 -0.44
CA LEU A 115 14.26 2.48 -0.01
C LEU A 115 13.33 2.90 -1.16
N LEU A 116 13.78 2.79 -2.40
CA LEU A 116 12.95 2.93 -3.60
C LEU A 116 12.36 1.59 -4.05
N GLY A 117 13.22 0.58 -4.22
CA GLY A 117 12.83 -0.71 -4.80
C GLY A 117 11.88 -1.50 -3.91
N TRP A 118 12.08 -1.47 -2.58
CA TRP A 118 11.26 -2.23 -1.65
C TRP A 118 9.81 -1.71 -1.59
N PRO A 119 9.54 -0.39 -1.47
CA PRO A 119 8.19 0.13 -1.57
C PRO A 119 7.50 -0.17 -2.90
N ILE A 120 8.22 -0.09 -4.03
CA ILE A 120 7.69 -0.48 -5.34
C ILE A 120 7.27 -1.96 -5.32
N LEU A 121 8.10 -2.83 -4.77
CA LEU A 121 7.79 -4.26 -4.67
C LEU A 121 6.58 -4.52 -3.75
N MET A 122 6.54 -3.91 -2.57
CA MET A 122 5.59 -4.27 -1.51
C MET A 122 4.29 -3.47 -1.54
N PHE A 123 4.37 -2.14 -1.67
CA PHE A 123 3.22 -1.24 -1.59
C PHE A 123 2.59 -0.94 -2.96
N SER A 124 3.29 -1.22 -4.07
CA SER A 124 2.71 -1.19 -5.41
C SER A 124 2.51 -2.62 -5.94
N TYR A 125 3.57 -3.29 -6.42
CA TYR A 125 3.42 -4.57 -7.12
C TYR A 125 2.70 -5.64 -6.29
N LEU A 126 3.15 -5.95 -5.08
CA LEU A 126 2.52 -7.00 -4.26
C LEU A 126 1.09 -6.60 -3.87
N HIS A 127 0.89 -5.35 -3.47
CA HIS A 127 -0.41 -4.78 -3.11
C HIS A 127 -1.44 -5.01 -4.23
N ASP A 128 -1.12 -4.63 -5.46
CA ASP A 128 -2.01 -4.79 -6.60
C ASP A 128 -2.37 -6.26 -6.85
N ARG A 129 -1.36 -7.13 -6.72
CA ARG A 129 -1.53 -8.58 -6.93
C ARG A 129 -2.39 -9.24 -5.85
N MET A 130 -2.62 -8.60 -4.70
CA MET A 130 -3.60 -9.07 -3.72
C MET A 130 -5.05 -8.94 -4.24
N HIS A 131 -5.27 -8.07 -5.21
CA HIS A 131 -6.56 -7.82 -5.86
C HIS A 131 -6.73 -8.52 -7.21
N VAL A 132 -5.74 -9.29 -7.66
CA VAL A 132 -5.81 -10.02 -8.93
C VAL A 132 -6.07 -11.50 -8.69
N GLU A 133 -6.95 -12.08 -9.49
CA GLU A 133 -7.19 -13.51 -9.50
C GLU A 133 -5.97 -14.29 -10.01
N ASN A 134 -5.83 -15.55 -9.60
CA ASN A 134 -4.85 -16.48 -10.19
C ASN A 134 -3.36 -16.06 -10.13
N PHE A 135 -2.98 -15.13 -9.25
CA PHE A 135 -1.59 -14.73 -9.07
C PHE A 135 -0.66 -15.90 -8.71
N TRP A 136 0.54 -15.91 -9.28
CA TRP A 136 1.45 -17.06 -9.21
C TRP A 136 1.89 -17.42 -7.78
N MET A 137 2.08 -16.43 -6.89
CA MET A 137 2.44 -16.70 -5.49
C MET A 137 1.35 -17.46 -4.74
N ALA A 138 0.09 -17.39 -5.19
CA ALA A 138 -1.00 -18.19 -4.62
C ALA A 138 -0.93 -19.68 -5.03
N LYS A 139 -0.06 -20.03 -5.99
CA LYS A 139 0.08 -21.38 -6.56
C LYS A 139 1.41 -22.04 -6.17
N VAL A 140 2.47 -21.26 -5.95
CA VAL A 140 3.80 -21.79 -5.63
C VAL A 140 3.90 -22.27 -4.17
N PRO A 141 4.29 -23.54 -3.92
CA PRO A 141 4.53 -24.04 -2.56
C PRO A 141 5.54 -23.18 -1.79
N GLY A 142 5.37 -23.06 -0.47
CA GLY A 142 6.18 -22.17 0.37
C GLY A 142 5.64 -20.74 0.42
N LEU A 143 5.54 -20.07 -0.73
CA LEU A 143 5.03 -18.68 -0.79
C LEU A 143 3.51 -18.59 -0.62
N ARG A 144 2.77 -19.62 -1.06
CA ARG A 144 1.30 -19.66 -0.99
C ARG A 144 0.76 -19.35 0.39
N THR A 145 1.28 -19.97 1.43
CA THR A 145 0.75 -19.81 2.79
C THR A 145 0.93 -18.39 3.30
N TRP A 146 2.12 -17.81 3.08
CA TRP A 146 2.40 -16.42 3.44
C TRP A 146 1.51 -15.47 2.64
N PHE A 147 1.48 -15.61 1.31
CA PHE A 147 0.72 -14.73 0.42
C PHE A 147 -0.78 -14.75 0.73
N LEU A 148 -1.37 -15.93 0.89
CA LEU A 148 -2.80 -16.06 1.22
C LEU A 148 -3.13 -15.47 2.58
N LYS A 149 -2.23 -15.55 3.56
CA LYS A 149 -2.41 -14.95 4.87
C LYS A 149 -2.31 -13.42 4.80
N ALA A 150 -1.31 -12.88 4.10
CA ALA A 150 -1.15 -11.45 3.90
C ALA A 150 -2.35 -10.87 3.17
N ARG A 151 -2.72 -11.49 2.05
CA ARG A 151 -3.91 -11.14 1.26
C ARG A 151 -5.21 -11.16 2.06
N ARG A 152 -5.38 -12.12 2.98
CA ARG A 152 -6.54 -12.15 3.88
C ARG A 152 -6.55 -10.99 4.87
N LEU A 153 -5.41 -10.60 5.41
CA LEU A 153 -5.32 -9.48 6.35
C LEU A 153 -5.58 -8.15 5.63
N HIS A 154 -5.11 -8.03 4.39
CA HIS A 154 -5.42 -6.91 3.50
C HIS A 154 -6.92 -6.84 3.13
N ASP A 155 -7.60 -7.97 2.92
CA ASP A 155 -9.06 -7.96 2.78
C ASP A 155 -9.79 -7.44 4.02
N ILE A 156 -9.28 -7.81 5.19
CA ILE A 156 -9.86 -7.36 6.45
C ILE A 156 -9.71 -5.85 6.56
N HIS A 157 -8.55 -5.32 6.17
CA HIS A 157 -8.29 -3.88 6.10
C HIS A 157 -9.31 -3.16 5.20
N HIS A 158 -9.49 -3.64 3.95
CA HIS A 158 -10.45 -3.09 2.99
C HIS A 158 -11.92 -3.11 3.42
N LYS A 159 -12.29 -4.00 4.35
CA LYS A 159 -13.69 -4.22 4.74
C LYS A 159 -14.03 -3.78 6.16
N SER A 160 -13.03 -3.48 6.98
CA SER A 160 -13.25 -3.21 8.41
C SER A 160 -13.20 -1.72 8.66
N LEU A 161 -14.38 -1.14 8.82
CA LEU A 161 -14.55 0.25 9.23
C LEU A 161 -15.22 0.35 10.60
N ASP A 162 -14.88 1.38 11.37
CA ASP A 162 -15.56 1.74 12.61
C ASP A 162 -16.87 2.53 12.34
N SER A 163 -17.53 2.99 13.41
CA SER A 163 -18.77 3.77 13.30
C SER A 163 -18.56 5.19 12.79
N ASP A 164 -17.34 5.70 12.88
CA ASP A 164 -16.96 7.01 12.37
C ASP A 164 -16.52 6.93 10.91
N GLY A 165 -16.43 5.74 10.32
CA GLY A 165 -16.07 5.53 8.92
C GLY A 165 -14.56 5.46 8.66
N PHE A 166 -13.75 5.19 9.68
CA PHE A 166 -12.31 4.97 9.51
C PHE A 166 -11.98 3.47 9.40
N MET A 167 -11.01 3.17 8.53
CA MET A 167 -10.37 1.85 8.46
C MET A 167 -9.11 1.89 9.33
N ASP A 168 -9.17 1.25 10.49
CA ASP A 168 -8.23 1.44 11.60
C ASP A 168 -7.30 0.23 11.85
N ALA A 169 -7.28 -0.74 10.93
CA ALA A 169 -6.62 -2.02 11.14
C ALA A 169 -5.85 -2.51 9.92
N ASN A 170 -4.78 -3.28 10.16
CA ASN A 170 -4.02 -4.03 9.15
C ASN A 170 -3.39 -3.14 8.04
N PHE A 171 -2.62 -2.12 8.43
CA PHE A 171 -1.92 -1.20 7.51
C PHE A 171 -0.68 -1.81 6.85
N GLY A 172 -0.15 -2.91 7.38
CA GLY A 172 0.85 -3.70 6.67
C GLY A 172 0.30 -4.27 5.37
N ILE A 173 1.16 -4.42 4.35
CA ILE A 173 0.77 -5.06 3.09
C ILE A 173 1.24 -6.53 3.08
N GLY A 174 2.53 -6.79 2.86
CA GLY A 174 3.06 -8.16 2.88
C GLY A 174 3.49 -8.63 4.27
N PHE A 175 3.82 -7.69 5.16
CA PHE A 175 4.23 -7.96 6.53
C PHE A 175 3.40 -7.12 7.52
N TYR A 176 2.99 -7.76 8.62
CA TYR A 176 2.09 -7.19 9.63
C TYR A 176 2.78 -7.09 11.00
N PHE A 177 4.11 -6.93 10.99
CA PHE A 177 4.89 -6.79 12.22
C PHE A 177 4.49 -5.50 12.95
N PHE A 178 4.45 -4.37 12.24
CA PHE A 178 4.07 -3.08 12.82
C PHE A 178 2.61 -3.04 13.27
N ASP A 179 1.69 -3.73 12.57
CA ASP A 179 0.32 -3.86 13.09
C ASP A 179 0.24 -4.60 14.42
N ARG A 180 1.07 -5.63 14.60
CA ARG A 180 1.15 -6.34 15.87
C ARG A 180 1.76 -5.44 16.95
N PHE A 181 2.83 -4.73 16.61
CA PHE A 181 3.56 -3.88 17.54
C PHE A 181 2.72 -2.68 18.01
N PHE A 182 2.01 -2.03 17.09
CA PHE A 182 1.18 -0.85 17.37
C PHE A 182 -0.28 -1.16 17.68
N GLY A 183 -0.67 -2.44 17.75
CA GLY A 183 -2.00 -2.86 18.17
C GLY A 183 -3.12 -2.64 17.14
N THR A 184 -2.80 -2.52 15.84
CA THR A 184 -3.77 -2.36 14.75
C THR A 184 -4.07 -3.68 14.03
N MET A 185 -3.61 -4.81 14.54
CA MET A 185 -3.83 -6.11 13.89
C MET A 185 -5.24 -6.67 14.12
N ALA A 186 -6.04 -6.77 13.05
CA ALA A 186 -7.34 -7.44 13.04
C ALA A 186 -7.27 -8.79 12.31
N LYS A 187 -7.71 -9.87 12.97
CA LYS A 187 -7.68 -11.23 12.39
C LYS A 187 -9.03 -11.67 11.78
N ARG A 188 -10.08 -10.89 11.97
CA ARG A 188 -11.45 -11.18 11.54
C ARG A 188 -12.08 -9.92 10.97
N HIS A 189 -12.97 -10.10 10.00
CA HIS A 189 -13.79 -9.00 9.51
C HIS A 189 -14.72 -8.51 10.61
N ARG A 190 -14.86 -7.19 10.71
CA ARG A 190 -15.99 -6.58 11.43
C ARG A 190 -17.28 -6.85 10.65
N ARG A 191 -18.42 -6.79 11.34
CA ARG A 191 -19.71 -6.76 10.64
C ARG A 191 -19.77 -5.49 9.80
N PHE A 192 -20.44 -5.56 8.64
CA PHE A 192 -20.59 -4.39 7.80
C PHE A 192 -21.34 -3.29 8.54
N ASN A 193 -20.76 -2.08 8.57
CA ASN A 193 -21.27 -0.94 9.31
C ASN A 193 -21.80 0.11 8.35
N TRP A 194 -23.12 0.13 8.15
CA TRP A 194 -23.76 1.10 7.25
C TRP A 194 -23.56 2.56 7.67
N CYS A 195 -23.56 2.82 8.98
CA CYS A 195 -23.39 4.17 9.53
C CYS A 195 -21.98 4.69 9.21
N GLY A 196 -20.95 3.92 9.55
CA GLY A 196 -19.58 4.28 9.23
C GLY A 196 -19.32 4.36 7.73
N TYR A 197 -19.93 3.48 6.93
CA TYR A 197 -19.77 3.52 5.48
C TYR A 197 -20.31 4.82 4.90
N LYS A 198 -21.54 5.23 5.30
CA LYS A 198 -22.13 6.50 4.89
C LYS A 198 -21.29 7.69 5.35
N ALA A 199 -20.81 7.67 6.60
CA ALA A 199 -19.95 8.73 7.14
C ALA A 199 -18.65 8.88 6.34
N ALA A 200 -18.03 7.78 5.93
CA ALA A 200 -16.82 7.81 5.10
C ALA A 200 -17.11 8.37 3.70
N ILE A 201 -18.17 7.88 3.05
CA ILE A 201 -18.59 8.35 1.72
C ILE A 201 -18.82 9.87 1.72
N GLU A 202 -19.50 10.39 2.73
CA GLU A 202 -19.75 11.82 2.90
C GLU A 202 -18.46 12.61 3.17
N ARG A 203 -17.64 12.15 4.13
CA ARG A 203 -16.37 12.80 4.51
C ARG A 203 -15.43 13.01 3.34
N TYR A 204 -15.28 11.98 2.51
CA TYR A 204 -14.32 11.99 1.41
C TYR A 204 -14.93 12.45 0.07
N GLY A 205 -16.23 12.78 0.07
CA GLY A 205 -16.96 13.19 -1.14
C GLY A 205 -16.83 12.14 -2.25
N LEU A 206 -17.09 10.88 -1.92
CA LEU A 206 -16.99 9.75 -2.84
C LEU A 206 -18.37 9.48 -3.43
N ASP A 207 -18.58 9.84 -4.70
CA ASP A 207 -19.85 9.59 -5.37
C ASP A 207 -19.84 8.20 -6.04
N GLU A 208 -20.96 7.46 -6.01
CA GLU A 208 -21.11 6.26 -6.85
C GLU A 208 -21.06 6.62 -8.35
N ALA A 209 -21.35 7.87 -8.74
CA ALA A 209 -21.08 8.35 -10.09
C ALA A 209 -19.58 8.44 -10.43
N GLU A 210 -18.71 8.64 -9.43
CA GLU A 210 -17.25 8.62 -9.61
C GLU A 210 -16.74 7.20 -9.88
N LEU A 211 -17.42 6.17 -9.36
CA LEU A 211 -17.16 4.79 -9.75
C LEU A 211 -17.47 4.53 -11.23
N LEU A 212 -18.50 5.18 -11.79
CA LEU A 212 -18.83 5.09 -13.20
C LEU A 212 -17.84 5.85 -14.09
N SER A 213 -17.26 6.95 -13.59
CA SER A 213 -16.25 7.74 -14.31
C SER A 213 -14.87 7.07 -14.34
N LEU A 214 -14.58 6.13 -13.43
CA LEU A 214 -13.45 5.21 -13.52
C LEU A 214 -13.72 4.14 -14.60
N GLN A 215 -13.69 4.56 -15.88
CA GLN A 215 -14.18 3.80 -17.04
C GLN A 215 -13.59 2.39 -17.19
N SER A 216 -12.38 2.13 -16.69
CA SER A 216 -11.78 0.78 -16.67
C SER A 216 -12.38 -0.11 -15.57
N CYS A 217 -12.65 0.47 -14.39
CA CYS A 217 -13.24 -0.17 -13.24
C CYS A 217 -14.71 -0.54 -13.50
N SER A 218 -15.49 0.37 -14.10
CA SER A 218 -16.92 0.17 -14.36
C SER A 218 -17.19 -0.92 -15.40
N LYS A 219 -16.43 -0.97 -16.52
CA LYS A 219 -16.60 -2.03 -17.53
C LYS A 219 -16.47 -3.43 -16.93
N SER A 220 -15.54 -3.63 -16.00
CA SER A 220 -15.33 -4.94 -15.35
C SER A 220 -16.29 -5.23 -14.18
N LEU A 221 -16.94 -4.21 -13.60
CA LEU A 221 -17.98 -4.37 -12.57
C LEU A 221 -19.35 -4.69 -13.16
N PHE A 222 -19.65 -4.17 -14.35
CA PHE A 222 -20.96 -4.31 -15.00
C PHE A 222 -21.00 -5.36 -16.13
N GLN A 223 -19.88 -5.99 -16.49
CA GLN A 223 -19.84 -7.07 -17.49
C GLN A 223 -20.40 -8.43 -17.01
N LYS A 224 -21.13 -8.48 -15.89
CA LYS A 224 -21.71 -9.74 -15.40
C LYS A 224 -23.21 -9.66 -15.14
N THR A 225 -23.98 -9.44 -16.20
CA THR A 225 -25.35 -9.95 -16.38
C THR A 225 -25.71 -9.84 -17.86
N ASP A 226 -25.12 -10.70 -18.67
CA ASP A 226 -25.72 -11.16 -19.93
C ASP A 226 -25.14 -12.56 -20.17
N ARG A 227 -25.71 -13.54 -19.46
CA ARG A 227 -25.70 -14.92 -19.93
C ARG A 227 -27.16 -15.31 -20.18
N PRO A 228 -27.46 -15.93 -21.33
CA PRO A 228 -28.80 -16.34 -21.72
C PRO A 228 -29.41 -17.34 -20.73
#